data_AF-A0A8S9BD96-F1
#
_entry.id   AF-A0A8S9BD96-F1
#
_cell.length_a   1.000
_cell.length_b   1.000
_cell.length_c   1.000
_cell.angle_alpha   90.00
_cell.angle_beta   90.00
_cell.angle_gamma   90.00
#
_symmetry.space_group_name_H-M   'P 1'
#
loop_
_entity.id
_entity.type
_entity.pdbx_description
1 polymer ?
#
loop_
_entity_poly.entity_id
_entity_poly.type
_entity_poly.pdbx_seq_one_letter_code
_entity_poly.pdbx_strand_id
1 'polypeptide(L)'
;MSLSSAPSNLSDFSSSQSDTLLQNEIIEEHPKDGLQNEIIEEDPKDTLQHLADSPSLHEDTRSTMPPRNRSRGRDVHIFDASDRNTSIGGLILTAGITNANLYAMIDIFVIFDGEDILQNESSIAIEGEDILQNESSIAIEGEYILRNESSIAIEKDDSMLLPGNYYIDSPFNNETPLLRTISLQTGTRVQAFTDAVRSRDRRCVITGEEYLDDDNWWGFEAAHIFPLAYEQHWNDYNYGRWISSIPDRGGTINSVQNGLLLDSAIHQGFDMYMFSDNYKIICFSRDRKGIAGKYLDRRLLDDPQRPANQLLRWHFRQAVLVNMKGAGEPVFEHDFPPGSDIVGSILEGPKAAKRMEFELFSRLATQFDLTE
;
A
#
# COMPACT_ATOMS: atom_id res chain seq x y z
N MET A 1 38.67 52.55 48.30
CA MET A 1 39.23 52.04 47.03
C MET A 1 38.08 51.28 46.36
N SER A 2 37.10 51.88 45.67
CA SER A 2 37.00 53.12 44.87
C SER A 2 37.25 52.90 43.37
N LEU A 3 36.16 52.91 42.58
CA LEU A 3 36.06 53.21 41.14
C LEU A 3 36.68 52.14 40.19
N SER A 4 36.00 51.74 39.10
CA SER A 4 35.85 52.39 37.76
C SER A 4 37.18 52.42 36.97
N SER A 5 37.28 52.18 35.65
CA SER A 5 36.32 52.29 34.54
C SER A 5 36.73 51.41 33.32
N ALA A 6 35.90 51.39 32.27
CA ALA A 6 36.34 51.23 30.85
C ALA A 6 36.30 52.64 30.16
N PRO A 7 36.60 52.86 28.84
CA PRO A 7 36.97 51.94 27.74
C PRO A 7 38.14 52.48 26.85
N SER A 8 38.14 52.15 25.53
CA SER A 8 38.81 52.87 24.39
C SER A 8 40.33 52.62 24.19
N ASN A 9 40.96 52.77 23.00
CA ASN A 9 40.50 52.91 21.60
C ASN A 9 41.68 52.77 20.58
N LEU A 10 41.37 52.50 19.30
CA LEU A 10 42.11 52.93 18.07
C LEU A 10 43.59 52.45 17.86
N SER A 11 44.24 52.51 16.69
CA SER A 11 43.88 52.97 15.31
C SER A 11 44.73 52.29 14.21
N ASP A 12 44.08 51.95 13.09
CA ASP A 12 44.38 52.28 11.67
C ASP A 12 45.80 52.26 11.06
N PHE A 13 45.90 51.66 9.86
CA PHE A 13 46.42 52.22 8.58
C PHE A 13 45.85 51.31 7.44
N SER A 14 45.16 51.73 6.36
CA SER A 14 45.23 52.92 5.47
C SER A 14 46.49 52.90 4.57
N SER A 15 46.47 53.10 3.24
CA SER A 15 45.43 53.17 2.17
C SER A 15 46.17 53.14 0.79
N SER A 16 45.72 53.52 -0.43
CA SER A 16 44.52 54.17 -1.02
C SER A 16 44.65 54.18 -2.58
N GLN A 17 43.52 54.18 -3.32
CA GLN A 17 43.32 54.90 -4.62
C GLN A 17 44.09 54.42 -5.89
N SER A 18 43.72 54.73 -7.17
CA SER A 18 42.55 55.44 -7.75
C SER A 18 42.35 55.20 -9.28
N ASP A 19 41.08 55.31 -9.73
CA ASP A 19 40.54 56.03 -10.93
C ASP A 19 40.88 55.76 -12.43
N THR A 20 39.78 55.64 -13.21
CA THR A 20 39.45 56.24 -14.54
C THR A 20 39.90 55.67 -15.93
N LEU A 21 38.88 55.17 -16.65
CA LEU A 21 38.39 55.54 -18.02
C LEU A 21 39.22 55.39 -19.33
N LEU A 22 38.69 54.51 -20.20
CA LEU A 22 38.43 54.63 -21.67
C LEU A 22 39.50 55.20 -22.64
N GLN A 23 39.88 54.40 -23.65
CA GLN A 23 40.08 54.88 -25.03
C GLN A 23 39.95 53.80 -26.13
N ASN A 24 39.48 54.28 -27.29
CA ASN A 24 38.90 53.63 -28.47
C ASN A 24 39.75 52.60 -29.27
N GLU A 25 39.05 51.71 -30.00
CA GLU A 25 39.12 51.35 -31.45
C GLU A 25 40.45 51.50 -32.26
N ILE A 26 40.73 50.80 -33.38
CA ILE A 26 39.87 50.31 -34.48
C ILE A 26 40.65 49.38 -35.47
N ILE A 27 39.96 48.55 -36.31
CA ILE A 27 40.45 47.90 -37.58
C ILE A 27 41.60 46.85 -37.45
N GLU A 28 41.71 45.71 -38.17
CA GLU A 28 40.89 44.86 -39.08
C GLU A 28 41.54 43.44 -39.07
N GLU A 29 41.20 42.38 -39.83
CA GLU A 29 40.43 42.16 -41.07
C GLU A 29 39.34 41.06 -40.89
N HIS A 30 38.76 40.61 -42.01
CA HIS A 30 37.73 39.59 -42.22
C HIS A 30 38.27 38.41 -43.08
N PRO A 31 37.47 37.42 -43.54
CA PRO A 31 36.05 37.08 -43.24
C PRO A 31 35.98 35.67 -42.57
N LYS A 32 35.08 34.68 -42.76
CA LYS A 32 33.97 34.39 -43.71
C LYS A 32 32.88 33.47 -43.10
N ASP A 33 31.75 33.44 -43.81
CA ASP A 33 30.61 32.50 -43.90
C ASP A 33 30.57 31.25 -42.97
N GLY A 34 29.45 30.87 -42.34
CA GLY A 34 28.18 31.58 -42.11
C GLY A 34 26.92 30.83 -42.52
N LEU A 35 26.01 30.60 -41.56
CA LEU A 35 24.56 30.62 -41.76
C LEU A 35 23.88 31.00 -40.44
N GLN A 36 22.69 31.60 -40.51
CA GLN A 36 21.94 32.09 -39.34
C GLN A 36 20.76 31.16 -39.04
N ASN A 37 20.44 30.97 -37.76
CA ASN A 37 19.18 30.34 -37.36
C ASN A 37 18.06 31.39 -37.45
N GLU A 38 17.19 31.28 -38.44
CA GLU A 38 15.89 31.97 -38.42
C GLU A 38 14.97 31.29 -37.38
N ILE A 39 14.19 32.10 -36.67
CA ILE A 39 13.10 31.61 -35.82
C ILE A 39 11.84 31.62 -36.69
N ILE A 40 11.31 30.44 -36.98
CA ILE A 40 10.03 30.26 -37.68
C ILE A 40 9.00 29.77 -36.66
N GLU A 41 7.90 30.50 -36.51
CA GLU A 41 6.70 29.99 -35.84
C GLU A 41 5.92 29.12 -36.84
N GLU A 42 5.80 27.81 -36.56
CA GLU A 42 4.93 26.91 -37.34
C GLU A 42 3.65 26.55 -36.56
N ASP A 43 2.51 26.50 -37.26
CA ASP A 43 1.17 26.27 -36.70
C ASP A 43 0.99 24.78 -36.31
N PRO A 44 0.68 24.44 -35.05
CA PRO A 44 0.75 23.08 -34.53
C PRO A 44 -0.43 22.17 -34.96
N LYS A 45 -0.56 21.92 -36.28
CA LYS A 45 -1.60 21.04 -36.85
C LYS A 45 -1.15 20.02 -37.90
N ASP A 46 -0.11 20.26 -38.69
CA ASP A 46 0.27 19.34 -39.77
C ASP A 46 1.21 18.18 -39.35
N THR A 47 1.85 18.28 -38.18
CA THR A 47 2.85 17.28 -37.72
C THR A 47 2.27 15.88 -37.44
N LEU A 48 0.93 15.75 -37.34
CA LEU A 48 0.26 14.50 -36.97
C LEU A 48 0.01 13.53 -38.14
N GLN A 49 0.17 13.95 -39.40
CA GLN A 49 -0.33 13.16 -40.53
C GLN A 49 0.72 12.24 -41.19
N HIS A 50 2.01 12.38 -40.86
CA HIS A 50 3.11 11.75 -41.61
C HIS A 50 3.76 10.49 -40.97
N LEU A 51 3.27 10.01 -39.82
CA LEU A 51 3.73 8.77 -39.17
C LEU A 51 2.92 7.52 -39.54
N ALA A 52 1.98 7.62 -40.48
CA ALA A 52 1.03 6.55 -40.79
C ALA A 52 1.57 5.45 -41.74
N ASP A 53 2.62 5.72 -42.51
CA ASP A 53 3.11 4.82 -43.57
C ASP A 53 4.56 4.35 -43.33
N SER A 54 4.71 3.16 -42.75
CA SER A 54 5.93 2.34 -42.85
C SER A 54 5.59 0.85 -42.67
N PRO A 55 6.12 -0.06 -43.51
CA PRO A 55 5.64 -1.44 -43.58
C PRO A 55 6.11 -2.32 -42.41
N SER A 56 5.33 -3.38 -42.16
CA SER A 56 5.44 -4.26 -41.01
C SER A 56 6.81 -4.90 -40.79
N LEU A 57 7.27 -4.85 -39.54
CA LEU A 57 8.27 -5.76 -38.98
C LEU A 57 7.72 -6.36 -37.68
N HIS A 58 7.42 -7.66 -37.74
CA HIS A 58 6.98 -8.54 -36.65
C HIS A 58 5.75 -8.09 -35.85
N GLU A 59 4.61 -8.76 -36.12
CA GLU A 59 3.60 -8.99 -35.08
C GLU A 59 4.22 -9.84 -33.97
N ASP A 60 4.83 -9.20 -32.97
CA ASP A 60 5.07 -9.81 -31.67
C ASP A 60 3.71 -10.15 -31.06
N THR A 61 3.28 -11.40 -31.26
CA THR A 61 2.01 -11.92 -30.74
C THR A 61 2.17 -12.20 -29.25
N ARG A 62 2.37 -11.11 -28.49
CA ARG A 62 2.29 -11.09 -27.02
C ARG A 62 0.98 -11.77 -26.63
N SER A 63 1.11 -12.98 -26.10
CA SER A 63 0.01 -13.65 -25.43
C SER A 63 -0.22 -12.90 -24.13
N THR A 64 -1.00 -11.81 -24.21
CA THR A 64 -1.46 -11.04 -23.07
C THR A 64 -2.36 -11.95 -22.25
N MET A 65 -1.75 -12.64 -21.28
CA MET A 65 -2.50 -13.44 -20.32
C MET A 65 -3.59 -12.56 -19.74
N PRO A 66 -4.88 -12.93 -19.86
CA PRO A 66 -5.97 -12.07 -19.43
C PRO A 66 -5.79 -11.74 -17.95
N PRO A 67 -5.96 -10.46 -17.54
CA PRO A 67 -5.64 -10.01 -16.19
C PRO A 67 -6.19 -10.96 -15.11
N ARG A 68 -5.35 -11.29 -14.13
CA ARG A 68 -5.67 -12.23 -13.05
C ARG A 68 -6.86 -11.71 -12.23
N ASN A 69 -8.06 -12.15 -12.61
CA ASN A 69 -9.32 -11.77 -11.99
C ASN A 69 -9.51 -12.49 -10.65
N ARG A 70 -9.77 -11.75 -9.56
CA ARG A 70 -9.93 -12.28 -8.21
C ARG A 70 -11.22 -13.07 -7.99
N SER A 71 -12.23 -12.93 -8.86
CA SER A 71 -13.41 -13.82 -8.83
C SER A 71 -13.15 -15.23 -9.37
N ARG A 72 -12.02 -15.46 -10.07
CA ARG A 72 -11.74 -16.72 -10.79
C ARG A 72 -11.48 -17.89 -9.83
N GLY A 73 -12.53 -18.68 -9.61
CA GLY A 73 -12.50 -19.89 -8.81
C GLY A 73 -12.83 -19.67 -7.34
N ARG A 74 -13.53 -18.57 -7.02
CA ARG A 74 -14.41 -18.50 -5.85
C ARG A 74 -15.41 -19.66 -5.87
N ASP A 75 -15.78 -20.11 -4.69
CA ASP A 75 -16.74 -21.19 -4.41
C ASP A 75 -17.76 -20.81 -3.32
N VAL A 76 -17.53 -19.68 -2.63
CA VAL A 76 -18.56 -18.93 -1.92
C VAL A 76 -18.89 -17.68 -2.72
N HIS A 77 -20.16 -17.53 -3.09
CA HIS A 77 -20.67 -16.38 -3.86
C HIS A 77 -21.70 -15.63 -3.03
N ILE A 78 -21.74 -14.31 -3.16
CA ILE A 78 -22.67 -13.45 -2.42
C ILE A 78 -23.43 -12.59 -3.43
N PHE A 79 -24.76 -12.62 -3.34
CA PHE A 79 -25.70 -11.95 -4.23
C PHE A 79 -26.61 -10.99 -3.47
N ASP A 80 -27.12 -10.02 -4.22
CA ASP A 80 -28.27 -9.23 -3.81
C ASP A 80 -29.50 -10.17 -3.64
N ALA A 81 -30.25 -10.02 -2.54
CA ALA A 81 -31.46 -10.81 -2.29
C ALA A 81 -32.66 -10.37 -3.17
N SER A 82 -32.69 -9.09 -3.56
CA SER A 82 -33.68 -8.48 -4.45
C SER A 82 -33.41 -8.77 -5.93
N ASP A 83 -32.13 -8.89 -6.34
CA ASP A 83 -31.75 -9.53 -7.61
C ASP A 83 -30.69 -10.63 -7.43
N ARG A 84 -31.19 -11.88 -7.36
CA ARG A 84 -30.35 -13.09 -7.24
C ARG A 84 -29.36 -13.34 -8.38
N ASN A 85 -29.37 -12.54 -9.46
CA ASN A 85 -28.37 -12.60 -10.54
C ASN A 85 -27.20 -11.63 -10.32
N THR A 86 -27.39 -10.57 -9.52
CA THR A 86 -26.38 -9.55 -9.25
C THR A 86 -25.40 -10.05 -8.18
N SER A 87 -24.25 -10.53 -8.62
CA SER A 87 -23.13 -10.98 -7.78
C SER A 87 -22.41 -9.78 -7.15
N ILE A 88 -22.71 -9.50 -5.89
CA ILE A 88 -22.15 -8.39 -5.11
C ILE A 88 -20.80 -8.73 -4.45
N GLY A 89 -20.45 -10.02 -4.36
CA GLY A 89 -19.16 -10.44 -3.86
C GLY A 89 -18.95 -11.96 -3.77
N GLY A 90 -17.99 -12.37 -2.95
CA GLY A 90 -17.66 -13.77 -2.69
C GLY A 90 -16.19 -14.00 -2.38
N LEU A 91 -15.81 -15.22 -2.05
CA LEU A 91 -14.43 -15.60 -1.71
C LEU A 91 -14.08 -17.01 -2.20
N ILE A 92 -12.80 -17.33 -2.14
CA ILE A 92 -12.31 -18.71 -2.17
C ILE A 92 -12.33 -19.19 -0.72
N LEU A 93 -13.10 -20.24 -0.44
CA LEU A 93 -13.12 -20.89 0.87
C LEU A 93 -11.76 -21.52 1.14
N THR A 94 -11.13 -21.12 2.24
CA THR A 94 -9.87 -21.68 2.71
C THR A 94 -10.02 -22.21 4.14
N ALA A 95 -9.01 -22.94 4.62
CA ALA A 95 -9.13 -23.68 5.88
C ALA A 95 -9.44 -22.75 7.07
N GLY A 96 -10.43 -23.13 7.88
CA GLY A 96 -10.78 -22.44 9.13
C GLY A 96 -11.70 -21.23 9.00
N ILE A 97 -12.23 -20.89 7.82
CA ILE A 97 -13.24 -19.82 7.67
C ILE A 97 -14.59 -20.29 8.25
N THR A 98 -15.15 -19.49 9.16
CA THR A 98 -16.45 -19.72 9.83
C THR A 98 -17.52 -18.73 9.39
N ASN A 99 -18.80 -18.98 9.72
CA ASN A 99 -19.90 -18.06 9.41
C ASN A 99 -19.65 -16.66 10.00
N ALA A 100 -19.18 -16.58 11.25
CA ALA A 100 -18.79 -15.33 11.91
C ALA A 100 -17.71 -14.56 11.13
N ASN A 101 -16.77 -15.26 10.47
CA ASN A 101 -15.82 -14.61 9.57
C ASN A 101 -16.51 -14.06 8.32
N LEU A 102 -17.43 -14.80 7.70
CA LEU A 102 -18.16 -14.30 6.53
C LEU A 102 -18.97 -13.04 6.86
N TYR A 103 -19.66 -13.03 8.00
CA TYR A 103 -20.31 -11.82 8.52
C TYR A 103 -19.33 -10.66 8.66
N ALA A 104 -18.23 -10.83 9.41
CA ALA A 104 -17.23 -9.77 9.61
C ALA A 104 -16.56 -9.29 8.31
N MET A 105 -16.59 -10.10 7.24
CA MET A 105 -16.14 -9.71 5.90
C MET A 105 -17.24 -8.97 5.11
N ILE A 106 -18.51 -9.36 5.22
CA ILE A 106 -19.64 -8.64 4.60
C ILE A 106 -19.81 -7.26 5.25
N ASP A 107 -19.71 -7.19 6.58
CA ASP A 107 -19.78 -5.98 7.42
C ASP A 107 -18.76 -4.89 7.00
N ILE A 108 -17.77 -5.22 6.17
CA ILE A 108 -16.78 -4.28 5.59
C ILE A 108 -17.27 -3.60 4.31
N PHE A 109 -18.13 -4.23 3.49
CA PHE A 109 -18.54 -3.69 2.18
C PHE A 109 -20.05 -3.45 1.99
N VAL A 110 -20.87 -3.69 3.01
CA VAL A 110 -22.25 -3.17 3.09
C VAL A 110 -22.29 -1.79 3.75
N ILE A 111 -23.41 -1.09 3.61
CA ILE A 111 -23.79 0.10 4.38
C ILE A 111 -24.73 -0.33 5.50
N PHE A 112 -24.54 0.26 6.67
CA PHE A 112 -25.54 0.36 7.73
C PHE A 112 -26.01 1.83 7.78
N ASP A 113 -27.30 2.09 7.98
CA ASP A 113 -27.83 3.47 7.95
C ASP A 113 -27.47 4.23 9.24
N GLY A 114 -26.23 4.72 9.28
CA GLY A 114 -25.68 5.58 10.33
C GLY A 114 -24.66 6.56 9.75
N GLU A 115 -24.82 7.84 10.08
CA GLU A 115 -23.83 8.88 9.74
C GLU A 115 -22.49 8.61 10.47
N ASP A 116 -21.36 9.01 9.86
CA ASP A 116 -19.99 8.89 10.38
C ASP A 116 -19.34 7.48 10.51
N ILE A 117 -19.42 6.63 9.47
CA ILE A 117 -18.52 5.46 9.31
C ILE A 117 -17.13 5.85 8.73
N LEU A 118 -16.56 6.99 9.17
CA LEU A 118 -15.19 7.44 8.81
C LEU A 118 -14.29 7.72 10.03
N GLN A 119 -14.75 7.45 11.27
CA GLN A 119 -13.95 7.71 12.48
C GLN A 119 -13.78 6.50 13.43
N ASN A 120 -14.59 5.44 13.31
CA ASN A 120 -14.56 4.28 14.22
C ASN A 120 -14.06 2.98 13.56
N GLU A 121 -12.75 2.91 13.29
CA GLU A 121 -12.06 1.68 12.84
C GLU A 121 -11.83 0.65 13.97
N SER A 122 -12.42 0.86 15.16
CA SER A 122 -12.20 0.11 16.39
C SER A 122 -13.08 -1.13 16.56
N SER A 123 -14.27 -1.17 15.94
CA SER A 123 -15.36 -2.09 16.33
C SER A 123 -15.30 -3.54 15.80
N ILE A 124 -14.40 -3.90 14.87
CA ILE A 124 -14.39 -5.27 14.33
C ILE A 124 -13.69 -6.25 15.29
N ALA A 125 -14.51 -6.87 16.13
CA ALA A 125 -14.19 -8.05 16.92
C ALA A 125 -15.18 -9.18 16.61
N ILE A 126 -14.65 -10.41 16.57
CA ILE A 126 -15.44 -11.64 16.72
C ILE A 126 -15.12 -12.14 18.13
N GLU A 127 -16.13 -12.60 18.87
CA GLU A 127 -15.96 -13.01 20.26
C GLU A 127 -15.20 -14.35 20.36
N GLY A 128 -13.89 -14.27 20.57
CA GLY A 128 -13.10 -15.33 21.20
C GLY A 128 -12.65 -14.86 22.58
N GLU A 129 -12.79 -15.70 23.61
CA GLU A 129 -12.50 -15.33 24.99
C GLU A 129 -11.02 -14.96 25.25
N ASP A 130 -10.79 -14.19 26.33
CA ASP A 130 -9.49 -13.73 26.85
C ASP A 130 -8.64 -12.76 25.99
N ILE A 131 -9.14 -11.52 25.82
CA ILE A 131 -8.31 -10.32 25.98
C ILE A 131 -8.98 -9.34 26.96
N LEU A 132 -8.18 -8.73 27.83
CA LEU A 132 -8.61 -7.86 28.93
C LEU A 132 -9.26 -6.54 28.46
N GLN A 133 -10.50 -6.33 28.91
CA GLN A 133 -11.16 -5.08 29.30
C GLN A 133 -10.80 -3.76 28.58
N ASN A 134 -11.87 -3.11 28.09
CA ASN A 134 -12.08 -1.66 28.08
C ASN A 134 -11.53 -0.82 26.90
N GLU A 135 -11.84 -1.23 25.66
CA GLU A 135 -12.31 -0.29 24.63
C GLU A 135 -13.75 -0.65 24.22
N SER A 136 -14.62 0.36 24.05
CA SER A 136 -16.06 0.16 23.91
C SER A 136 -16.43 -0.50 22.58
N SER A 137 -16.72 -1.80 22.61
CA SER A 137 -17.15 -2.58 21.46
C SER A 137 -18.58 -2.22 21.03
N ILE A 138 -18.73 -1.13 20.27
CA ILE A 138 -19.96 -0.85 19.52
C ILE A 138 -19.96 -1.80 18.30
N ALA A 139 -20.34 -3.05 18.54
CA ALA A 139 -20.75 -3.94 17.49
C ALA A 139 -21.98 -3.31 16.81
N ILE A 140 -21.85 -2.98 15.52
CA ILE A 140 -23.01 -2.59 14.72
C ILE A 140 -23.82 -3.88 14.51
N GLU A 141 -24.95 -3.98 15.20
CA GLU A 141 -25.85 -5.13 15.11
C GLU A 141 -26.41 -5.18 13.69
N GLY A 142 -26.04 -6.24 12.94
CA GLY A 142 -26.15 -6.23 11.48
C GLY A 142 -27.59 -6.19 11.00
N GLU A 143 -27.98 -5.11 10.32
CA GLU A 143 -29.33 -4.86 9.82
C GLU A 143 -29.76 -5.75 8.62
N TYR A 144 -28.99 -6.81 8.33
CA TYR A 144 -29.24 -7.74 7.23
C TYR A 144 -29.25 -9.21 7.70
N ILE A 145 -30.05 -10.04 7.02
CA ILE A 145 -30.10 -11.50 7.26
C ILE A 145 -29.37 -12.22 6.13
N LEU A 146 -28.22 -12.82 6.43
CA LEU A 146 -27.52 -13.71 5.52
C LEU A 146 -28.32 -15.00 5.32
N ARG A 147 -28.57 -15.37 4.05
CA ARG A 147 -29.32 -16.58 3.68
C ARG A 147 -28.57 -17.42 2.65
N ASN A 148 -28.75 -18.73 2.67
CA ASN A 148 -28.28 -19.61 1.58
C ASN A 148 -29.31 -19.73 0.45
N GLU A 149 -29.00 -20.54 -0.58
CA GLU A 149 -29.88 -20.88 -1.71
C GLU A 149 -31.30 -21.29 -1.31
N SER A 150 -31.42 -22.09 -0.24
CA SER A 150 -32.68 -22.57 0.32
C SER A 150 -33.42 -21.51 1.15
N SER A 151 -32.93 -20.26 1.16
CA SER A 151 -33.44 -19.12 1.93
C SER A 151 -33.39 -19.29 3.46
N ILE A 152 -32.71 -20.33 3.95
CA ILE A 152 -32.44 -20.57 5.36
C ILE A 152 -31.46 -19.50 5.83
N ALA A 153 -31.75 -18.87 6.98
CA ALA A 153 -30.85 -17.92 7.60
C ALA A 153 -29.59 -18.62 8.14
N ILE A 154 -28.44 -17.99 7.98
CA ILE A 154 -27.17 -18.43 8.55
C ILE A 154 -27.00 -17.77 9.92
N GLU A 155 -26.48 -18.48 10.90
CA GLU A 155 -26.19 -17.92 12.23
C GLU A 155 -24.79 -17.26 12.23
N LYS A 156 -24.60 -16.19 13.01
CA LYS A 156 -23.30 -15.50 13.13
C LYS A 156 -22.42 -16.24 14.15
N ASP A 157 -22.03 -17.46 13.81
CA ASP A 157 -21.38 -18.42 14.71
C ASP A 157 -20.04 -18.98 14.17
N ASP A 158 -19.35 -19.80 14.97
CA ASP A 158 -18.10 -20.44 14.57
C ASP A 158 -18.27 -21.80 13.85
N SER A 159 -19.47 -22.11 13.37
CA SER A 159 -19.64 -23.20 12.39
C SER A 159 -18.84 -22.92 11.12
N MET A 160 -18.25 -23.98 10.57
CA MET A 160 -17.47 -23.92 9.32
C MET A 160 -18.35 -23.45 8.16
N LEU A 161 -17.88 -22.44 7.44
CA LEU A 161 -18.58 -21.92 6.27
C LEU A 161 -18.61 -22.97 5.15
N LEU A 162 -19.75 -23.11 4.47
CA LEU A 162 -19.92 -24.04 3.36
C LEU A 162 -19.78 -23.33 2.00
N PRO A 163 -19.25 -24.00 0.96
CA PRO A 163 -19.36 -23.52 -0.43
C PRO A 163 -20.83 -23.37 -0.86
N GLY A 164 -21.11 -22.44 -1.76
CA GLY A 164 -22.45 -22.19 -2.30
C GLY A 164 -22.78 -20.72 -2.48
N ASN A 165 -24.04 -20.46 -2.87
CA ASN A 165 -24.53 -19.10 -3.08
C ASN A 165 -25.27 -18.57 -1.84
N TYR A 166 -24.91 -17.35 -1.42
CA TYR A 166 -25.46 -16.64 -0.28
C TYR A 166 -26.12 -15.32 -0.72
N TYR A 167 -27.09 -14.85 0.05
CA TYR A 167 -27.94 -13.70 -0.27
C TYR A 167 -28.07 -12.78 0.93
N ILE A 168 -27.97 -11.47 0.70
CA ILE A 168 -28.23 -10.41 1.69
C ILE A 168 -29.11 -9.32 1.07
N ASP A 169 -29.91 -8.66 1.91
CA ASP A 169 -30.73 -7.52 1.55
C ASP A 169 -30.17 -6.31 2.31
N SER A 170 -29.28 -5.54 1.67
CA SER A 170 -28.50 -4.48 2.31
C SER A 170 -27.87 -3.54 1.27
N PRO A 171 -27.86 -2.21 1.47
CA PRO A 171 -27.19 -1.27 0.57
C PRO A 171 -25.66 -1.49 0.53
N PHE A 172 -25.03 -1.18 -0.62
CA PHE A 172 -23.59 -1.43 -0.84
C PHE A 172 -22.74 -0.19 -0.59
N ASN A 173 -21.59 -0.36 0.07
CA ASN A 173 -20.70 0.76 0.30
C ASN A 173 -19.96 1.17 -0.98
N ASN A 174 -19.65 2.47 -1.10
CA ASN A 174 -18.89 3.01 -2.24
C ASN A 174 -17.39 3.20 -1.92
N GLU A 175 -16.92 2.62 -0.81
CA GLU A 175 -15.52 2.64 -0.43
C GLU A 175 -14.63 2.00 -1.51
N THR A 176 -13.51 2.65 -1.82
CA THR A 176 -12.52 2.20 -2.79
C THR A 176 -11.23 1.86 -2.05
N PRO A 177 -10.71 0.63 -2.17
CA PRO A 177 -9.49 0.25 -1.45
C PRO A 177 -8.24 0.98 -1.95
N LEU A 178 -7.25 1.08 -1.06
CA LEU A 178 -5.90 1.51 -1.39
C LEU A 178 -5.14 0.38 -2.08
N LEU A 179 -4.95 0.53 -3.40
CA LEU A 179 -4.33 -0.46 -4.27
C LEU A 179 -2.86 -0.64 -3.93
N ARG A 180 -2.39 -1.88 -3.83
CA ARG A 180 -1.01 -2.20 -3.46
C ARG A 180 -0.37 -3.18 -4.45
N THR A 181 0.94 -3.03 -4.60
CA THR A 181 1.85 -3.96 -5.29
C THR A 181 3.07 -4.18 -4.39
N ILE A 182 3.97 -5.08 -4.79
CA ILE A 182 5.21 -5.40 -4.06
C ILE A 182 5.96 -4.13 -3.63
N SER A 183 6.17 -4.01 -2.32
CA SER A 183 6.81 -2.89 -1.64
C SER A 183 8.27 -3.21 -1.30
N LEU A 184 9.09 -3.57 -2.30
CA LEU A 184 10.53 -3.77 -2.14
C LEU A 184 11.28 -2.43 -2.11
N GLN A 185 10.97 -1.60 -1.10
CA GLN A 185 11.59 -0.30 -0.90
C GLN A 185 13.05 -0.43 -0.44
N THR A 186 13.93 0.41 -1.01
CA THR A 186 15.34 0.52 -0.61
C THR A 186 15.70 2.00 -0.40
N GLY A 187 16.28 2.33 0.75
CA GLY A 187 16.63 3.71 1.11
C GLY A 187 17.04 3.86 2.57
N THR A 188 17.78 4.93 2.89
CA THR A 188 18.28 5.22 4.24
C THR A 188 17.17 5.31 5.28
N ARG A 189 16.04 5.91 4.89
CA ARG A 189 14.82 6.06 5.70
C ARG A 189 14.19 4.70 6.07
N VAL A 190 14.24 3.74 5.16
CA VAL A 190 13.65 2.40 5.34
C VAL A 190 14.60 1.46 6.08
N GLN A 191 15.91 1.65 5.98
CA GLN A 191 16.91 0.79 6.64
C GLN A 191 16.67 0.67 8.16
N ALA A 192 16.42 1.78 8.86
CA ALA A 192 16.18 1.77 10.31
C ALA A 192 14.90 1.00 10.70
N PHE A 193 13.84 1.09 9.89
CA PHE A 193 12.63 0.28 10.03
C PHE A 193 12.92 -1.21 9.81
N THR A 194 13.64 -1.54 8.73
CA THR A 194 14.02 -2.91 8.36
C THR A 194 14.84 -3.58 9.46
N ASP A 195 15.81 -2.86 10.03
CA ASP A 195 16.67 -3.37 11.11
C ASP A 195 15.89 -3.58 12.41
N ALA A 196 14.96 -2.68 12.74
CA ALA A 196 14.09 -2.82 13.91
C ALA A 196 13.13 -4.03 13.77
N VAL A 197 12.49 -4.20 12.62
CA VAL A 197 11.59 -5.33 12.32
C VAL A 197 12.35 -6.66 12.35
N ARG A 198 13.55 -6.70 11.74
CA ARG A 198 14.45 -7.85 11.77
C ARG A 198 14.88 -8.24 13.18
N SER A 199 15.24 -7.25 14.00
CA SER A 199 15.65 -7.43 15.40
C SER A 199 14.53 -7.96 16.29
N ARG A 200 13.29 -7.46 16.12
CA ARG A 200 12.10 -7.89 16.87
C ARG A 200 11.67 -9.30 16.49
N ASP A 201 11.48 -9.56 15.18
CA ASP A 201 10.76 -10.77 14.74
C ASP A 201 11.67 -12.00 14.64
N ARG A 202 12.88 -11.84 14.08
CA ARG A 202 13.88 -12.90 13.86
C ARG A 202 13.34 -14.21 13.23
N ARG A 203 12.20 -14.15 12.54
CA ARG A 203 11.62 -15.24 11.74
C ARG A 203 10.48 -14.71 10.86
N CYS A 204 10.03 -15.49 9.89
CA CYS A 204 8.78 -15.16 9.19
C CYS A 204 7.59 -15.36 10.14
N VAL A 205 6.92 -14.27 10.51
CA VAL A 205 5.83 -14.28 11.52
C VAL A 205 4.53 -14.95 11.06
N ILE A 206 4.47 -15.38 9.79
CA ILE A 206 3.34 -16.07 9.15
C ILE A 206 3.61 -17.57 8.95
N THR A 207 4.84 -17.97 8.60
CA THR A 207 5.21 -19.40 8.41
C THR A 207 5.82 -20.02 9.67
N GLY A 208 6.39 -19.20 10.56
CA GLY A 208 7.19 -19.64 11.71
C GLY A 208 8.63 -20.03 11.36
N GLU A 209 9.07 -19.77 10.12
CA GLU A 209 10.40 -20.13 9.61
C GLU A 209 11.49 -19.27 10.26
N GLU A 210 12.25 -19.89 11.18
CA GLU A 210 13.27 -19.26 12.02
C GLU A 210 14.42 -18.67 11.20
N TYR A 211 14.95 -17.54 11.65
CA TYR A 211 16.23 -17.01 11.17
C TYR A 211 17.40 -17.76 11.82
N LEU A 212 18.24 -18.42 11.01
CA LEU A 212 19.29 -19.34 11.46
C LEU A 212 20.73 -18.89 11.15
N ASP A 213 20.91 -17.83 10.36
CA ASP A 213 22.23 -17.39 9.87
C ASP A 213 22.81 -16.23 10.70
N ASP A 214 24.14 -16.07 10.66
CA ASP A 214 24.83 -14.87 11.17
C ASP A 214 24.74 -13.74 10.12
N ASP A 215 23.84 -12.78 10.34
CA ASP A 215 23.57 -11.56 9.55
C ASP A 215 23.19 -11.71 8.05
N ASN A 216 23.13 -12.93 7.51
CA ASN A 216 22.63 -13.21 6.15
C ASN A 216 21.09 -13.29 6.10
N TRP A 217 20.40 -12.16 5.90
CA TRP A 217 18.93 -12.05 5.80
C TRP A 217 18.34 -12.61 4.48
N TRP A 218 18.90 -13.69 3.94
CA TRP A 218 18.46 -14.30 2.69
C TRP A 218 17.01 -14.78 2.78
N GLY A 219 16.17 -14.35 1.84
CA GLY A 219 14.75 -14.70 1.79
C GLY A 219 13.85 -13.97 2.80
N PHE A 220 14.38 -13.13 3.69
CA PHE A 220 13.62 -12.41 4.72
C PHE A 220 13.53 -10.90 4.47
N GLU A 221 12.30 -10.43 4.32
CA GLU A 221 11.95 -9.06 3.93
C GLU A 221 11.08 -8.40 5.02
N ALA A 222 11.38 -7.14 5.33
CA ALA A 222 10.57 -6.34 6.26
C ALA A 222 9.46 -5.63 5.49
N ALA A 223 8.21 -5.98 5.78
CA ALA A 223 7.02 -5.50 5.09
C ALA A 223 6.28 -4.47 5.95
N HIS A 224 5.96 -3.29 5.39
CA HIS A 224 5.03 -2.37 6.05
C HIS A 224 3.59 -2.90 5.99
N ILE A 225 2.82 -2.77 7.07
CA ILE A 225 1.41 -3.17 7.13
C ILE A 225 0.56 -2.16 6.36
N PHE A 226 0.71 -0.88 6.68
CA PHE A 226 0.25 0.26 5.89
C PHE A 226 1.40 0.75 4.98
N PRO A 227 1.25 0.73 3.65
CA PRO A 227 2.37 0.95 2.71
C PRO A 227 2.83 2.41 2.63
N LEU A 228 4.15 2.62 2.51
CA LEU A 228 4.77 3.96 2.38
C LEU A 228 4.25 4.80 1.20
N ALA A 229 3.77 4.15 0.14
CA ALA A 229 3.16 4.81 -1.02
C ALA A 229 1.98 5.75 -0.68
N TYR A 230 1.35 5.54 0.48
CA TYR A 230 0.19 6.31 0.94
C TYR A 230 0.48 7.12 2.21
N GLU A 231 1.73 7.56 2.42
CA GLU A 231 2.11 8.43 3.54
C GLU A 231 1.26 9.70 3.66
N GLN A 232 0.84 10.33 2.55
CA GLN A 232 -0.07 11.48 2.64
C GLN A 232 -1.41 11.09 3.29
N HIS A 233 -1.98 9.94 2.91
CA HIS A 233 -3.21 9.41 3.50
C HIS A 233 -3.00 8.98 4.97
N TRP A 234 -1.82 8.46 5.32
CA TRP A 234 -1.42 8.19 6.71
C TRP A 234 -1.49 9.45 7.57
N ASN A 235 -1.00 10.58 7.04
CA ASN A 235 -1.00 11.86 7.72
C ASN A 235 -2.39 12.52 7.76
N ASP A 236 -3.10 12.60 6.62
CA ASP A 236 -4.41 13.25 6.47
C ASP A 236 -5.47 12.66 7.42
N TYR A 237 -5.45 11.33 7.58
CA TYR A 237 -6.37 10.58 8.46
C TYR A 237 -5.76 10.27 9.84
N ASN A 238 -4.60 10.87 10.16
CA ASN A 238 -3.90 10.74 11.45
C ASN A 238 -3.73 9.28 11.89
N TYR A 239 -3.33 8.38 10.99
CA TYR A 239 -3.10 6.96 11.29
C TYR A 239 -1.93 6.75 12.27
N GLY A 240 -1.00 7.72 12.32
CA GLY A 240 0.05 7.79 13.34
C GLY A 240 -0.43 7.77 14.80
N ARG A 241 -1.72 8.07 15.06
CA ARG A 241 -2.34 8.00 16.40
C ARG A 241 -2.28 6.62 17.07
N TRP A 242 -2.03 5.56 16.31
CA TRP A 242 -1.92 4.18 16.82
C TRP A 242 -0.49 3.74 17.15
N ILE A 243 0.51 4.58 16.88
CA ILE A 243 1.92 4.28 17.12
C ILE A 243 2.35 4.75 18.52
N SER A 244 2.83 3.83 19.36
CA SER A 244 3.46 4.16 20.64
C SER A 244 4.99 4.21 20.55
N SER A 245 5.59 3.39 19.69
CA SER A 245 7.03 3.37 19.42
C SER A 245 7.37 4.32 18.25
N ILE A 246 7.55 5.61 18.56
CA ILE A 246 7.97 6.63 17.59
C ILE A 246 9.42 6.35 17.14
N PRO A 247 9.73 6.26 15.83
CA PRO A 247 11.09 6.06 15.34
C PRO A 247 11.87 7.39 15.27
N ASP A 248 13.20 7.32 15.45
CA ASP A 248 14.09 8.51 15.39
C ASP A 248 14.14 9.20 14.01
N ARG A 249 13.76 8.49 12.94
CA ARG A 249 13.78 8.97 11.55
C ARG A 249 12.61 8.40 10.75
N GLY A 250 12.25 9.11 9.69
CA GLY A 250 11.27 8.63 8.70
C GLY A 250 9.80 8.66 9.11
N GLY A 251 9.43 9.34 10.20
CA GLY A 251 8.05 9.54 10.62
C GLY A 251 7.36 8.28 11.18
N THR A 252 6.18 8.45 11.78
CA THR A 252 5.46 7.36 12.49
C THR A 252 5.11 6.16 11.61
N ILE A 253 4.98 6.36 10.29
CA ILE A 253 4.75 5.29 9.30
C ILE A 253 5.93 4.29 9.21
N ASN A 254 7.15 4.69 9.58
CA ASN A 254 8.33 3.82 9.69
C ASN A 254 8.55 3.28 11.11
N SER A 255 7.55 3.31 11.99
CA SER A 255 7.58 2.57 13.24
C SER A 255 7.64 1.06 12.99
N VAL A 256 8.40 0.35 13.82
CA VAL A 256 8.41 -1.12 13.88
C VAL A 256 7.00 -1.71 14.09
N GLN A 257 6.08 -0.95 14.71
CA GLN A 257 4.68 -1.34 14.89
C GLN A 257 3.82 -1.25 13.62
N ASN A 258 4.36 -0.67 12.54
CA ASN A 258 3.81 -0.79 11.19
C ASN A 258 4.53 -1.88 10.37
N GLY A 259 5.30 -2.78 10.99
CA GLY A 259 6.15 -3.74 10.27
C GLY A 259 5.98 -5.21 10.66
N LEU A 260 6.23 -6.11 9.71
CA LEU A 260 6.31 -7.58 9.86
C LEU A 260 7.53 -8.12 9.10
N LEU A 261 8.26 -9.07 9.68
CA LEU A 261 9.28 -9.85 8.95
C LEU A 261 8.63 -11.06 8.27
N LEU A 262 8.81 -11.19 6.95
CA LEU A 262 8.16 -12.19 6.12
C LEU A 262 9.18 -12.93 5.24
N ASP A 263 8.89 -14.19 4.89
CA ASP A 263 9.46 -14.84 3.70
C ASP A 263 9.11 -14.01 2.47
N SER A 264 10.05 -13.78 1.56
CA SER A 264 9.85 -13.00 0.32
C SER A 264 8.59 -13.41 -0.45
N ALA A 265 8.33 -14.71 -0.62
CA ALA A 265 7.15 -15.19 -1.32
C ALA A 265 5.84 -14.99 -0.52
N ILE A 266 5.93 -14.80 0.80
CA ILE A 266 4.81 -14.41 1.68
C ILE A 266 4.62 -12.89 1.67
N HIS A 267 5.69 -12.10 1.64
CA HIS A 267 5.64 -10.63 1.51
C HIS A 267 4.90 -10.22 0.23
N GLN A 268 5.23 -10.82 -0.92
CA GLN A 268 4.50 -10.61 -2.17
C GLN A 268 3.00 -10.97 -2.03
N GLY A 269 2.68 -12.04 -1.30
CA GLY A 269 1.31 -12.43 -1.01
C GLY A 269 0.57 -11.41 -0.12
N PHE A 270 1.24 -10.90 0.91
CA PHE A 270 0.72 -9.90 1.84
C PHE A 270 0.44 -8.58 1.10
N ASP A 271 1.41 -8.07 0.35
CA ASP A 271 1.33 -6.84 -0.42
C ASP A 271 0.24 -6.84 -1.49
N MET A 272 0.01 -7.99 -2.12
CA MET A 272 -1.05 -8.15 -3.12
C MET A 272 -2.41 -8.46 -2.47
N TYR A 273 -2.50 -8.33 -1.14
CA TYR A 273 -3.62 -8.65 -0.25
C TYR A 273 -4.17 -10.07 -0.43
N MET A 274 -3.33 -11.06 -0.75
CA MET A 274 -3.76 -12.44 -1.01
C MET A 274 -4.17 -13.20 0.27
N PHE A 275 -3.77 -12.67 1.43
CA PHE A 275 -4.20 -13.09 2.76
C PHE A 275 -4.15 -11.89 3.72
N SER A 276 -4.78 -12.01 4.89
CA SER A 276 -4.60 -11.11 6.03
C SER A 276 -4.94 -11.84 7.34
N ASP A 277 -4.50 -11.34 8.49
CA ASP A 277 -5.01 -11.80 9.77
C ASP A 277 -6.38 -11.18 10.09
N ASN A 278 -7.24 -11.95 10.76
CA ASN A 278 -8.38 -11.52 11.55
C ASN A 278 -8.57 -12.52 12.71
N TYR A 279 -7.69 -12.44 13.71
CA TYR A 279 -7.50 -13.44 14.79
C TYR A 279 -6.99 -14.81 14.31
N LYS A 280 -7.07 -15.10 13.02
CA LYS A 280 -6.43 -16.18 12.26
C LYS A 280 -6.18 -15.70 10.82
N ILE A 281 -5.24 -16.32 10.13
CA ILE A 281 -4.86 -16.02 8.75
C ILE A 281 -5.98 -16.47 7.80
N ILE A 282 -6.66 -15.50 7.18
CA ILE A 282 -7.67 -15.69 6.14
C ILE A 282 -6.99 -15.57 4.78
N CYS A 283 -7.03 -16.62 3.96
CA CYS A 283 -6.53 -16.59 2.58
C CYS A 283 -7.66 -16.31 1.60
N PHE A 284 -7.51 -15.25 0.81
CA PHE A 284 -8.44 -14.87 -0.27
C PHE A 284 -8.08 -15.49 -1.63
N SER A 285 -6.94 -16.16 -1.69
CA SER A 285 -6.48 -16.95 -2.83
C SER A 285 -6.26 -18.41 -2.41
N ARG A 286 -6.04 -19.33 -3.37
CA ARG A 286 -5.69 -20.72 -3.07
C ARG A 286 -4.46 -20.76 -2.17
N ASP A 287 -4.58 -21.37 -1.00
CA ASP A 287 -3.47 -21.50 -0.07
C ASP A 287 -2.38 -22.45 -0.62
N ARG A 288 -1.31 -21.84 -1.15
CA ARG A 288 -0.13 -22.54 -1.69
C ARG A 288 0.95 -22.80 -0.64
N LYS A 289 0.85 -22.19 0.55
CA LYS A 289 1.90 -22.18 1.58
C LYS A 289 1.47 -22.92 2.87
N GLY A 290 0.22 -23.36 2.95
CA GLY A 290 -0.35 -24.02 4.11
C GLY A 290 -0.48 -23.06 5.29
N ILE A 291 -0.94 -21.83 5.04
CA ILE A 291 -1.07 -20.77 6.05
C ILE A 291 -2.52 -20.44 6.44
N ALA A 292 -3.53 -20.88 5.67
CA ALA A 292 -4.93 -20.62 5.98
C ALA A 292 -5.35 -21.26 7.30
N GLY A 293 -6.04 -20.50 8.16
CA GLY A 293 -6.49 -20.95 9.47
C GLY A 293 -5.38 -21.12 10.51
N LYS A 294 -4.12 -20.81 10.19
CA LYS A 294 -3.07 -20.62 11.20
C LYS A 294 -3.24 -19.28 11.92
N TYR A 295 -2.56 -19.13 13.03
CA TYR A 295 -2.54 -17.92 13.85
C TYR A 295 -1.24 -17.13 13.61
N LEU A 296 -1.26 -15.82 13.83
CA LEU A 296 -0.04 -15.02 13.90
C LEU A 296 0.90 -15.56 15.01
N ASP A 297 2.20 -15.35 14.82
CA ASP A 297 3.22 -15.78 15.76
C ASP A 297 2.96 -15.27 17.20
N ARG A 298 2.89 -16.20 18.16
CA ARG A 298 2.74 -15.83 19.57
C ARG A 298 3.91 -14.98 20.09
N ARG A 299 5.14 -15.16 19.59
CA ARG A 299 6.29 -14.28 19.95
C ARG A 299 6.02 -12.83 19.54
N LEU A 300 5.55 -12.63 18.31
CA LEU A 300 5.14 -11.32 17.80
C LEU A 300 4.00 -10.73 18.66
N LEU A 301 3.02 -11.53 19.06
CA LEU A 301 1.87 -11.06 19.83
C LEU A 301 2.18 -10.73 21.30
N ASP A 302 3.20 -11.36 21.89
CA ASP A 302 3.66 -11.09 23.26
C ASP A 302 4.71 -9.96 23.36
N ASP A 303 5.25 -9.49 22.23
CA ASP A 303 6.24 -8.41 22.20
C ASP A 303 5.61 -7.01 22.44
N PRO A 304 6.22 -6.11 23.24
CA PRO A 304 5.66 -4.77 23.49
C PRO A 304 5.75 -3.82 22.28
N GLN A 305 6.62 -4.09 21.31
CA GLN A 305 6.76 -3.39 20.03
C GLN A 305 6.02 -4.12 18.89
N ARG A 306 5.10 -5.04 19.22
CA ARG A 306 4.22 -5.71 18.25
C ARG A 306 3.45 -4.73 17.36
N PRO A 307 2.99 -5.19 16.18
CA PRO A 307 2.07 -4.45 15.33
C PRO A 307 0.90 -3.81 16.08
N ALA A 308 0.52 -2.59 15.70
CA ALA A 308 -0.72 -2.02 16.20
C ALA A 308 -1.91 -2.84 15.64
N ASN A 309 -2.78 -3.35 16.53
CA ASN A 309 -3.93 -4.18 16.15
C ASN A 309 -4.84 -3.49 15.11
N GLN A 310 -4.92 -2.16 15.19
CA GLN A 310 -5.67 -1.31 14.28
C GLN A 310 -5.09 -1.33 12.85
N LEU A 311 -3.77 -1.46 12.68
CA LEU A 311 -3.12 -1.59 11.37
C LEU A 311 -3.38 -2.98 10.75
N LEU A 312 -3.40 -4.03 11.57
CA LEU A 312 -3.81 -5.37 11.11
C LEU A 312 -5.29 -5.40 10.69
N ARG A 313 -6.19 -4.75 11.44
CA ARG A 313 -7.60 -4.56 11.06
C ARG A 313 -7.76 -3.72 9.79
N TRP A 314 -6.97 -2.66 9.63
CA TRP A 314 -6.94 -1.86 8.40
C TRP A 314 -6.51 -2.70 7.19
N HIS A 315 -5.44 -3.50 7.33
CA HIS A 315 -4.98 -4.40 6.28
C HIS A 315 -6.02 -5.47 5.93
N PHE A 316 -6.72 -6.03 6.92
CA PHE A 316 -7.85 -6.92 6.70
C PHE A 316 -8.99 -6.24 5.93
N ARG A 317 -9.34 -4.99 6.28
CA ARG A 317 -10.33 -4.19 5.56
C ARG A 317 -9.95 -4.03 4.08
N GLN A 318 -8.70 -3.63 3.80
CA GLN A 318 -8.21 -3.54 2.42
C GLN A 318 -8.26 -4.89 1.71
N ALA A 319 -7.85 -5.98 2.34
CA ALA A 319 -7.86 -7.30 1.73
C ALA A 319 -9.27 -7.80 1.41
N VAL A 320 -10.25 -7.56 2.27
CA VAL A 320 -11.67 -7.89 2.02
C VAL A 320 -12.21 -7.05 0.86
N LEU A 321 -12.00 -5.73 0.84
CA LEU A 321 -12.42 -4.84 -0.24
C LEU A 321 -11.77 -5.21 -1.59
N VAL A 322 -10.48 -5.55 -1.57
CA VAL A 322 -9.70 -5.92 -2.76
C VAL A 322 -10.12 -7.28 -3.32
N ASN A 323 -10.44 -8.28 -2.49
CA ASN A 323 -10.68 -9.64 -2.98
C ASN A 323 -12.15 -10.02 -3.08
N MET A 324 -13.02 -9.51 -2.19
CA MET A 324 -14.40 -9.99 -2.07
C MET A 324 -15.41 -9.11 -2.79
N LYS A 325 -15.30 -7.79 -2.66
CA LYS A 325 -16.28 -6.83 -3.20
C LYS A 325 -16.39 -6.92 -4.73
N GLY A 326 -17.61 -7.11 -5.25
CA GLY A 326 -17.88 -7.29 -6.68
C GLY A 326 -17.05 -8.43 -7.28
N ALA A 327 -16.39 -8.19 -8.42
CA ALA A 327 -15.43 -9.13 -9.02
C ALA A 327 -14.05 -9.17 -8.31
N GLY A 328 -13.82 -8.27 -7.35
CA GLY A 328 -12.50 -7.96 -6.79
C GLY A 328 -11.68 -7.02 -7.70
N GLU A 329 -10.66 -6.42 -7.10
CA GLU A 329 -9.72 -5.52 -7.76
C GLU A 329 -8.71 -6.27 -8.65
N PRO A 330 -8.10 -5.60 -9.66
CA PRO A 330 -7.04 -6.21 -10.44
C PRO A 330 -5.90 -6.77 -9.59
N VAL A 331 -5.33 -7.87 -10.05
CA VAL A 331 -4.01 -8.32 -9.63
C VAL A 331 -3.03 -7.79 -10.67
N PHE A 332 -2.19 -6.84 -10.28
CA PHE A 332 -1.22 -6.22 -11.18
C PHE A 332 0.00 -7.12 -11.41
N GLU A 333 0.67 -6.90 -12.53
CA GLU A 333 2.00 -7.46 -12.78
C GLU A 333 3.08 -6.63 -12.04
N HIS A 334 4.20 -7.30 -11.76
CA HIS A 334 5.38 -6.74 -11.09
C HIS A 334 6.69 -7.35 -11.60
N ASP A 335 6.65 -8.55 -12.22
CA ASP A 335 7.82 -9.22 -12.78
C ASP A 335 8.10 -8.68 -14.20
N PHE A 336 8.61 -7.45 -14.25
CA PHE A 336 8.94 -6.75 -15.50
C PHE A 336 10.37 -7.10 -15.94
N PRO A 337 10.58 -7.68 -17.14
CA PRO A 337 11.92 -8.04 -17.62
C PRO A 337 12.88 -6.83 -17.69
N PRO A 338 14.18 -6.99 -17.40
CA PRO A 338 15.15 -5.91 -17.55
C PRO A 338 15.15 -5.31 -18.96
N GLY A 339 15.04 -3.99 -19.06
CA GLY A 339 14.94 -3.27 -20.34
C GLY A 339 13.56 -3.26 -21.00
N SER A 340 12.52 -3.80 -20.35
CA SER A 340 11.13 -3.62 -20.79
C SER A 340 10.64 -2.18 -20.52
N ASP A 341 9.66 -1.72 -21.31
CA ASP A 341 8.94 -0.48 -21.02
C ASP A 341 7.92 -0.72 -19.90
N ILE A 342 8.39 -0.56 -18.66
CA ILE A 342 7.56 -0.67 -17.44
C ILE A 342 6.47 0.40 -17.43
N VAL A 343 6.73 1.61 -17.97
CA VAL A 343 5.77 2.71 -17.94
C VAL A 343 4.64 2.47 -18.94
N GLY A 344 4.97 2.12 -20.20
CA GLY A 344 3.98 1.67 -21.19
C GLY A 344 3.17 0.48 -20.68
N SER A 345 3.82 -0.53 -20.09
CA SER A 345 3.13 -1.71 -19.52
C SER A 345 2.18 -1.36 -18.34
N ILE A 346 2.46 -0.31 -17.57
CA ILE A 346 1.57 0.22 -16.54
C ILE A 346 0.42 1.03 -17.16
N LEU A 347 0.69 1.81 -18.21
CA LEU A 347 -0.30 2.65 -18.89
C LEU A 347 -1.31 1.84 -19.72
N GLU A 348 -0.88 0.72 -20.31
CA GLU A 348 -1.75 -0.31 -20.90
C GLU A 348 -2.54 -1.10 -19.84
N GLY A 349 -2.12 -1.03 -18.57
CA GLY A 349 -2.66 -1.81 -17.46
C GLY A 349 -3.99 -1.30 -16.88
N PRO A 350 -4.77 -2.17 -16.22
CA PRO A 350 -5.99 -1.75 -15.53
C PRO A 350 -5.65 -0.76 -14.40
N LYS A 351 -6.47 0.28 -14.22
CA LYS A 351 -6.26 1.36 -13.22
C LYS A 351 -4.89 2.05 -13.30
N ALA A 352 -4.27 2.08 -14.50
CA ALA A 352 -2.98 2.71 -14.83
C ALA A 352 -2.58 3.92 -13.96
N ALA A 353 -3.40 4.96 -13.91
CA ALA A 353 -3.12 6.18 -13.14
C ALA A 353 -2.82 5.91 -11.66
N LYS A 354 -3.63 5.08 -10.98
CA LYS A 354 -3.42 4.73 -9.57
C LYS A 354 -2.22 3.81 -9.34
N ARG A 355 -1.87 2.96 -10.32
CA ARG A 355 -0.64 2.16 -10.25
C ARG A 355 0.61 3.03 -10.43
N MET A 356 0.58 3.96 -11.39
CA MET A 356 1.68 4.92 -11.60
C MET A 356 1.87 5.85 -10.40
N GLU A 357 0.79 6.29 -9.78
CA GLU A 357 0.76 7.04 -8.51
C GLU A 357 1.43 6.24 -7.37
N PHE A 358 1.03 4.99 -7.14
CA PHE A 358 1.64 4.11 -6.13
C PHE A 358 3.14 3.89 -6.40
N GLU A 359 3.54 3.65 -7.65
CA GLU A 359 4.94 3.45 -8.04
C GLU A 359 5.80 4.71 -7.79
N LEU A 360 5.27 5.88 -8.13
CA LEU A 360 5.97 7.15 -7.95
C LEU A 360 6.16 7.46 -6.46
N PHE A 361 5.09 7.38 -5.65
CA PHE A 361 5.19 7.65 -4.22
C PHE A 361 6.00 6.58 -3.47
N SER A 362 5.91 5.30 -3.85
CA SER A 362 6.77 4.24 -3.33
C SER A 362 8.26 4.53 -3.50
N ARG A 363 8.64 5.19 -4.60
CA ARG A 363 10.04 5.55 -4.89
C ARG A 363 10.43 6.83 -4.16
N LEU A 364 9.61 7.89 -4.24
CA LEU A 364 9.87 9.16 -3.55
C LEU A 364 10.00 9.00 -2.02
N ALA A 365 9.09 8.24 -1.39
CA ALA A 365 9.09 8.03 0.06
C ALA A 365 10.36 7.33 0.59
N THR A 366 11.16 6.71 -0.27
CA THR A 366 12.44 6.06 0.11
C THR A 366 13.66 6.95 -0.03
N GLN A 367 13.58 7.97 -0.88
CA GLN A 367 14.71 8.82 -1.28
C GLN A 367 14.74 10.16 -0.52
N PHE A 368 13.60 10.58 0.03
CA PHE A 368 13.47 11.84 0.77
C PHE A 368 12.92 11.58 2.18
N ASP A 369 13.63 12.08 3.19
CA ASP A 369 13.02 12.39 4.49
C ASP A 369 12.17 13.66 4.30
N LEU A 370 10.87 13.49 4.09
CA LEU A 370 9.91 14.59 3.89
C LEU A 370 9.48 15.22 5.23
N THR A 371 10.45 15.68 6.04
CA THR A 371 10.30 16.77 7.01
C THR A 371 11.65 17.16 7.62
N GLU A 372 12.02 18.44 7.49
CA GLU A 372 12.41 19.25 8.66
C GLU A 372 11.12 19.82 9.28
#